data_AF-A0A8S3JJC0-F1
#
_entry.id   AF-A0A8S3JJC0-F1
#
_cell.length_a   1.000
_cell.length_b   1.000
_cell.length_c   1.000
_cell.angle_alpha   90.00
_cell.angle_beta   90.00
_cell.angle_gamma   90.00
#
_symmetry.space_group_name_H-M   'P 1'
#
loop_
_entity.id
_entity.type
_entity.pdbx_description
1 polymer ?
#
loop_
_entity_poly.entity_id
_entity_poly.type
_entity_poly.pdbx_seq_one_letter_code
_entity_poly.pdbx_strand_id
1 'polypeptide(L)'
;PRPGDGICEHATWSRTGITVAGGNGVGDGLNQLDQPFGIFVNENQTVYVADFANHRIVKWDRNASTGQLVAGGNGQGDHSNQLYYPSDVTVEQDGTVYISDGYNFRVQKWV
;
A
#
# COMPACT_ATOMS: atom_id res chain seq x y z
N PRO A 1 7.03 14.54 -27.39
CA PRO A 1 7.97 13.42 -27.66
C PRO A 1 8.53 13.52 -29.08
N ARG A 2 9.86 13.32 -29.25
CA ARG A 2 10.52 13.28 -30.57
C ARG A 2 10.52 11.83 -31.10
N PRO A 3 10.50 11.60 -32.42
CA PRO A 3 10.47 10.25 -32.99
C PRO A 3 11.89 9.65 -33.06
N GLY A 4 12.09 8.43 -32.57
CA GLY A 4 13.36 7.70 -32.74
C GLY A 4 13.66 6.52 -31.79
N ASP A 5 12.95 6.38 -30.67
CA ASP A 5 13.52 5.64 -29.53
C ASP A 5 13.01 4.19 -29.37
N GLY A 6 12.25 3.63 -30.32
CA GLY A 6 12.00 2.18 -30.44
C GLY A 6 11.37 1.43 -29.25
N ILE A 7 10.96 2.11 -28.18
CA ILE A 7 10.39 1.50 -26.98
C ILE A 7 8.98 2.03 -26.69
N CYS A 8 8.04 1.92 -27.63
CA CYS A 8 6.61 2.11 -27.34
C CYS A 8 5.75 1.64 -28.52
N GLU A 9 5.85 0.38 -28.90
CA GLU A 9 4.98 -0.20 -29.93
C GLU A 9 4.13 -1.28 -29.26
N HIS A 10 2.86 -0.96 -29.00
CA HIS A 10 1.80 -1.86 -28.49
C HIS A 10 1.70 -2.10 -26.97
N ALA A 11 1.80 -1.08 -26.13
CA ALA A 11 1.18 -1.16 -24.80
C ALA A 11 -0.35 -1.23 -24.95
N THR A 12 -0.93 -2.43 -24.82
CA THR A 12 -2.39 -2.62 -24.85
C THR A 12 -2.96 -2.40 -23.46
N TRP A 13 -3.62 -1.26 -23.25
CA TRP A 13 -4.32 -0.95 -22.01
C TRP A 13 -5.66 -1.71 -21.93
N SER A 14 -5.96 -2.30 -20.77
CA SER A 14 -7.32 -2.81 -20.51
C SER A 14 -8.29 -1.65 -20.39
N ARG A 15 -9.53 -1.84 -20.86
CA ARG A 15 -10.63 -0.88 -20.65
C ARG A 15 -11.29 -1.03 -19.28
N THR A 16 -10.93 -2.05 -18.52
CA THR A 16 -11.47 -2.32 -17.20
C THR A 16 -10.34 -2.51 -16.19
N GLY A 17 -10.54 -1.98 -14.98
CA GLY A 17 -9.72 -2.30 -13.82
C GLY A 17 -10.16 -3.63 -13.18
N ILE A 18 -9.25 -4.22 -12.42
CA ILE A 18 -9.55 -5.32 -11.50
C ILE A 18 -9.20 -4.89 -10.08
N THR A 19 -9.95 -5.36 -9.11
CA THR A 19 -9.63 -5.14 -7.69
C THR A 19 -8.58 -6.16 -7.26
N VAL A 20 -7.44 -5.67 -6.74
CA VAL A 20 -6.32 -6.52 -6.28
C VAL A 20 -6.09 -6.45 -4.75
N ALA A 21 -6.75 -5.52 -4.07
CA ALA A 21 -6.75 -5.35 -2.63
C ALA A 21 -8.10 -4.76 -2.17
N GLY A 22 -8.62 -5.21 -1.02
CA GLY A 22 -9.92 -4.77 -0.50
C GLY A 22 -11.11 -5.24 -1.35
N GLY A 23 -12.08 -4.35 -1.55
CA GLY A 23 -13.31 -4.64 -2.33
C GLY A 23 -14.46 -5.27 -1.54
N ASN A 24 -14.29 -5.51 -0.24
CA ASN A 24 -15.29 -6.13 0.64
C ASN A 24 -15.98 -5.12 1.58
N GLY A 25 -16.13 -3.87 1.11
CA GLY A 25 -16.68 -2.76 1.90
C GLY A 25 -15.67 -2.13 2.86
N VAL A 26 -16.12 -1.07 3.52
CA VAL A 26 -15.35 -0.34 4.55
C VAL A 26 -15.27 -1.19 5.82
N GLY A 27 -14.07 -1.28 6.40
CA GLY A 27 -13.82 -1.98 7.67
C GLY A 27 -12.34 -2.25 7.91
N ASP A 28 -12.05 -2.87 9.05
CA ASP A 28 -10.71 -3.21 9.53
C ASP A 28 -10.38 -4.71 9.37
N GLY A 29 -11.25 -5.50 8.76
CA GLY A 29 -10.94 -6.88 8.38
C GLY A 29 -9.75 -6.93 7.42
N LEU A 30 -8.99 -8.04 7.40
CA LEU A 30 -7.84 -8.20 6.50
C LEU A 30 -8.24 -8.29 5.01
N ASN A 31 -9.52 -8.44 4.70
CA ASN A 31 -10.06 -8.35 3.34
C ASN A 31 -10.75 -7.01 3.06
N GLN A 32 -10.70 -6.06 4.01
CA GLN A 32 -11.32 -4.74 3.94
C GLN A 32 -10.25 -3.64 4.03
N LEU A 33 -10.64 -2.45 3.57
CA LEU A 33 -9.83 -1.24 3.62
C LEU A 33 -10.77 -0.08 4.00
N ASP A 34 -10.22 0.95 4.64
CA ASP A 34 -10.92 2.20 4.92
C ASP A 34 -10.09 3.40 4.45
N GLN A 35 -10.63 4.08 3.42
CA GLN A 35 -9.99 5.19 2.72
C GLN A 35 -8.52 4.91 2.34
N PRO A 36 -8.18 3.87 1.55
CA PRO A 36 -6.79 3.59 1.19
C PRO A 36 -6.17 4.74 0.37
N PHE A 37 -4.94 5.14 0.69
CA PHE A 37 -4.23 6.24 0.04
C PHE A 37 -3.07 5.73 -0.82
N GLY A 38 -1.82 5.92 -0.38
CA GLY A 38 -0.64 5.54 -1.13
C GLY A 38 -0.45 4.03 -1.23
N ILE A 39 0.22 3.61 -2.29
CA ILE A 39 0.51 2.21 -2.57
C ILE A 39 1.95 2.03 -3.06
N PHE A 40 2.50 0.85 -2.80
CA PHE A 40 3.73 0.38 -3.41
C PHE A 40 3.54 -1.01 -3.99
N VAL A 41 4.08 -1.26 -5.17
CA VAL A 41 4.02 -2.57 -5.83
C VAL A 41 5.44 -3.04 -6.12
N ASN A 42 5.82 -4.20 -5.59
CA ASN A 42 7.14 -4.78 -5.84
C ASN A 42 7.15 -5.67 -7.10
N GLU A 43 8.33 -6.18 -7.47
CA GLU A 43 8.53 -7.06 -8.62
C GLU A 43 7.73 -8.38 -8.54
N ASN A 44 7.39 -8.81 -7.32
CA ASN A 44 6.56 -9.99 -7.07
C ASN A 44 5.05 -9.71 -7.21
N GLN A 45 4.66 -8.48 -7.58
CA GLN A 45 3.27 -8.01 -7.62
C GLN A 45 2.58 -8.06 -6.25
N THR A 46 3.35 -7.99 -5.17
CA THR A 46 2.80 -7.72 -3.83
C THR A 46 2.46 -6.23 -3.75
N VAL A 47 1.22 -5.92 -3.39
CA VAL A 47 0.71 -4.55 -3.22
C VAL A 47 0.69 -4.20 -1.75
N TYR A 48 1.43 -3.16 -1.36
CA TYR A 48 1.37 -2.56 -0.04
C TYR A 48 0.43 -1.35 -0.12
N VAL A 49 -0.42 -1.20 0.88
CA VAL A 49 -1.45 -0.16 0.91
C VAL A 49 -1.36 0.58 2.25
N ALA A 50 -1.31 1.91 2.16
CA ALA A 50 -1.58 2.77 3.30
C ALA A 50 -3.09 2.78 3.56
N ASP A 51 -3.52 1.96 4.51
CA ASP A 51 -4.92 1.85 4.96
C ASP A 51 -5.19 2.99 5.96
N PHE A 52 -5.31 4.20 5.39
CA PHE A 52 -5.23 5.49 6.06
C PHE A 52 -6.11 5.59 7.31
N ALA A 53 -7.41 5.32 7.16
CA ALA A 53 -8.37 5.48 8.25
C ALA A 53 -8.28 4.36 9.30
N ASN A 54 -7.72 3.21 8.93
CA ASN A 54 -7.43 2.10 9.85
C ASN A 54 -6.04 2.21 10.52
N HIS A 55 -5.26 3.26 10.22
CA HIS A 55 -3.97 3.53 10.85
C HIS A 55 -2.97 2.37 10.77
N ARG A 56 -2.89 1.76 9.58
CA ARG A 56 -2.05 0.57 9.34
C ARG A 56 -1.54 0.53 7.91
N ILE A 57 -0.50 -0.28 7.71
CA ILE A 57 -0.07 -0.74 6.40
C ILE A 57 -0.44 -2.20 6.26
N VAL A 58 -1.09 -2.55 5.16
CA VAL A 58 -1.46 -3.93 4.83
C VAL A 58 -0.89 -4.28 3.47
N LYS A 59 -0.39 -5.51 3.31
CA LYS A 59 0.06 -6.03 2.01
C LYS A 59 -0.84 -7.13 1.49
N TRP A 60 -0.99 -7.20 0.18
CA TRP A 60 -1.61 -8.32 -0.55
C TRP A 60 -0.59 -8.92 -1.48
N ASP A 61 -0.28 -10.19 -1.30
CA ASP A 61 0.49 -10.95 -2.28
C ASP A 61 -0.32 -11.14 -3.56
N ARG A 62 0.37 -11.42 -4.66
CA ARG A 62 -0.27 -11.61 -5.96
C ARG A 62 -1.39 -12.66 -5.86
N ASN A 63 -2.59 -12.28 -6.28
CA ASN A 63 -3.82 -13.09 -6.25
C ASN A 63 -4.33 -13.46 -4.84
N ALA A 64 -3.82 -12.85 -3.77
CA ALA A 64 -4.35 -13.06 -2.43
C ALA A 64 -5.75 -12.45 -2.28
N SER A 65 -6.65 -13.16 -1.59
CA SER A 65 -7.99 -12.66 -1.26
C SER A 65 -8.05 -11.88 0.06
N THR A 66 -7.02 -12.02 0.90
CA THR A 66 -6.87 -11.32 2.18
C THR A 66 -5.46 -10.75 2.29
N GLY A 67 -5.36 -9.60 2.93
CA GLY A 67 -4.10 -8.94 3.22
C GLY A 67 -3.42 -9.48 4.47
N GLN A 68 -2.22 -8.97 4.71
CA GLN A 68 -1.41 -9.23 5.89
C GLN A 68 -0.99 -7.91 6.50
N LEU A 69 -1.16 -7.75 7.82
CA LEU A 69 -0.71 -6.57 8.54
C LEU A 69 0.82 -6.47 8.47
N VAL A 70 1.33 -5.30 8.08
CA VAL A 70 2.76 -5.02 7.95
C VAL A 70 3.23 -4.09 9.07
N ALA A 71 2.45 -3.03 9.33
CA ALA A 71 2.77 -2.02 10.33
C ALA A 71 1.49 -1.38 10.88
N GLY A 72 1.57 -0.82 12.09
CA GLY A 72 0.42 -0.24 12.79
C GLY A 72 -0.58 -1.30 13.25
N GLY A 73 -1.87 -0.98 13.24
CA GLY A 73 -2.94 -1.88 13.70
C GLY A 73 -3.06 -2.01 15.23
N ASN A 74 -2.25 -1.29 15.99
CA ASN A 74 -2.30 -1.23 17.47
C ASN A 74 -3.06 0.00 17.96
N GLY A 75 -4.07 0.43 17.19
CA GLY A 75 -4.77 1.70 17.38
C GLY A 75 -4.01 2.90 16.83
N GLN A 76 -4.72 4.02 16.76
CA GLN A 76 -4.18 5.32 16.39
C GLN A 76 -3.24 5.84 17.47
N GLY A 77 -2.08 6.38 17.08
CA GLY A 77 -1.21 7.12 18.00
C GLY A 77 0.21 7.32 17.47
N ASP A 78 1.08 7.83 18.34
CA ASP A 78 2.46 8.24 18.04
C ASP A 78 3.52 7.29 18.63
N HIS A 79 3.12 6.21 19.27
CA HIS A 79 4.04 5.16 19.70
C HIS A 79 4.72 4.48 18.50
N SER A 80 5.84 3.80 18.74
CA SER A 80 6.64 3.16 17.68
C SER A 80 5.92 2.01 16.96
N ASN A 81 4.90 1.42 17.59
CA ASN A 81 4.07 0.36 17.01
C ASN A 81 2.70 0.88 16.52
N GLN A 82 2.52 2.20 16.51
CA GLN A 82 1.29 2.87 16.08
C GLN A 82 1.56 3.79 14.89
N LEU A 83 0.49 4.09 14.16
CA LEU A 83 0.47 5.06 13.09
C LEU A 83 -0.69 6.03 13.32
N TYR A 84 -0.64 7.19 12.68
CA TYR A 84 -1.73 8.13 12.63
C TYR A 84 -1.88 8.64 11.20
N TYR A 85 -2.92 8.11 10.54
CA TYR A 85 -3.27 8.46 9.16
C TYR A 85 -2.07 8.37 8.20
N PRO A 86 -1.49 7.17 8.02
CA PRO A 86 -0.38 6.98 7.11
C PRO A 86 -0.83 7.29 5.68
N SER A 87 -0.08 8.13 4.97
CA SER A 87 -0.48 8.62 3.65
C SER A 87 0.15 7.84 2.50
N ASP A 88 1.34 7.29 2.69
CA ASP A 88 2.07 6.56 1.65
C ASP A 88 3.08 5.56 2.26
N VAL A 89 3.52 4.62 1.43
CA VAL A 89 4.44 3.54 1.80
C VAL A 89 5.42 3.25 0.67
N THR A 90 6.67 2.96 1.00
CA THR A 90 7.65 2.37 0.07
C THR A 90 8.41 1.24 0.76
N VAL A 91 8.90 0.28 -0.03
CA VAL A 91 9.52 -0.95 0.50
C VAL A 91 10.85 -1.20 -0.22
N GLU A 92 11.91 -1.47 0.55
CA GLU A 92 13.21 -1.89 0.03
C GLU A 92 13.21 -3.39 -0.32
N GLN A 93 14.22 -3.84 -1.07
CA GLN A 93 14.34 -5.24 -1.49
C GLN A 93 14.47 -6.23 -0.32
N ASP A 94 15.00 -5.79 0.82
CA ASP A 94 15.14 -6.60 2.03
C ASP A 94 13.85 -6.71 2.85
N GLY A 95 12.78 -6.02 2.43
CA GLY A 95 11.50 -5.97 3.12
C GLY A 95 11.35 -4.80 4.09
N THR A 96 12.38 -3.96 4.27
CA THR A 96 12.27 -2.73 5.06
C THR A 96 11.19 -1.82 4.49
N VAL A 97 10.30 -1.32 5.35
CA VAL A 97 9.18 -0.46 4.97
C VAL A 97 9.39 0.95 5.51
N TYR A 98 9.23 1.96 4.65
CA TYR A 98 9.18 3.37 5.04
C TYR A 98 7.77 3.89 4.86
N ILE A 99 7.25 4.54 5.90
CA ILE A 99 5.86 4.97 6.00
C ILE A 99 5.82 6.46 6.24
N SER A 100 5.10 7.18 5.38
CA SER A 100 4.73 8.57 5.63
C SER A 100 3.61 8.61 6.66
N ASP A 101 3.96 8.73 7.94
CA ASP A 101 3.05 8.74 9.09
C ASP A 101 2.50 10.17 9.27
N GLY A 102 1.63 10.56 8.33
CA GLY A 102 1.36 11.95 7.97
C GLY A 102 0.87 12.85 9.10
N TYR A 103 0.05 12.32 10.02
CA TYR A 103 -0.50 13.11 11.13
C TYR A 103 0.36 13.07 12.39
N ASN A 104 1.39 12.24 12.41
CA ASN A 104 2.46 12.29 13.43
C ASN A 104 3.67 13.12 12.97
N PHE A 105 3.60 13.75 11.79
CA PHE A 105 4.67 14.59 11.22
C PHE A 105 6.03 13.88 11.13
N ARG A 106 6.01 12.56 10.88
CA ARG A 106 7.21 11.73 10.84
C ARG A 106 7.20 10.75 9.67
N VAL A 107 8.40 10.23 9.37
CA VAL A 107 8.57 9.03 8.56
C VAL A 107 9.05 7.91 9.48
N GLN A 108 8.41 6.76 9.43
CA GLN A 108 8.84 5.59 10.20
C GLN A 108 9.46 4.53 9.31
N LYS A 109 10.56 3.93 9.79
CA LYS A 109 11.16 2.73 9.23
C LYS A 109 10.72 1.52 10.06
N TRP A 110 10.20 0.49 9.40
CA TRP A 110 9.82 -0.80 9.97
C TRP A 110 10.65 -1.91 9.30
N VAL A 111 11.11 -2.87 10.10
CA VAL A 111 11.99 -3.99 9.68
C VAL A 111 11.42 -5.32 10.12
#